data_AF-A0A484KKD7-F1
#
_entry.id   AF-A0A484KKD7-F1
#
_cell.length_a   1.000
_cell.length_b   1.000
_cell.length_c   1.000
_cell.angle_alpha   90.00
_cell.angle_beta   90.00
_cell.angle_gamma   90.00
#
_symmetry.space_group_name_H-M   'P 1'
#
loop_
_entity.id
_entity.type
_entity.pdbx_description
1 polymer ?
#
loop_
_entity_poly.entity_id
_entity_poly.type
_entity_poly.pdbx_seq_one_letter_code
_entity_poly.pdbx_strand_id
1 'polypeptide(L)'
;MPSVIPTQRLPKVEDWPGPGPAPIGSPSYSNTPKKRWFGFLPLFVALVVLGEIAFLGRLDMAKNVDMVNSWADSFYQFTASSWPSVGDHITSLGGDEVRFAAELPESVSGLETCEEWLEREDTVAYSRDFEKDPIMVNGGRQDWKFCAVGCKFGASTGRKPDAAFGSPGSAETAGVLRSMESEEYYSENNIGLARRRGYDVVMTTSLSSDVPVGYFSWAEYDIMAPVQPKTQKALAAAFISNCGARNFRLQALEALEKEKVTIDSYGSCHRNKNGDVKKVDALTHYKFSLAFENSNVEDYVTEKFFQSLVAGSVPVVVGAPNIEDYAPCSGCLLHIKKLEDVESVAKTMKHLAENPSAYNQSLRWKFEGPSDSFKALVDMAAVHSSCRLCIHLATRIQEREEKKNSTAFAKRPCKCSRGSQTVYHIYVRERGRFNMESVFLRSSDLTLEALRAAVLEKFKSGKHVPIWKEERPAVLRGGDELRVYRVYPVGLTQREALYGFRFNGDSEFRKHIESNPCAKFEVIFV
;
A
#
# COMPACT_ATOMS: atom_id res chain seq x y z
N MET A 1 33.49 14.27 -26.26
CA MET A 1 33.05 14.79 -24.96
C MET A 1 31.76 14.09 -24.56
N PRO A 2 31.81 13.11 -23.66
CA PRO A 2 30.63 12.45 -23.13
C PRO A 2 30.21 13.11 -21.81
N SER A 3 28.95 13.50 -21.73
CA SER A 3 28.27 13.99 -20.53
C SER A 3 28.06 12.82 -19.55
N VAL A 4 28.74 12.89 -18.41
CA VAL A 4 28.61 11.97 -17.29
C VAL A 4 27.43 12.42 -16.44
N ILE A 5 26.39 11.58 -16.33
CA ILE A 5 25.26 11.77 -15.41
C ILE A 5 25.48 10.84 -14.21
N PRO A 6 25.32 11.31 -12.95
CA PRO A 6 25.81 10.58 -11.79
C PRO A 6 24.89 9.40 -11.39
N THR A 7 25.55 8.31 -11.05
CA THR A 7 25.01 7.05 -10.52
C THR A 7 24.43 7.23 -9.11
N GLN A 8 23.14 6.99 -8.92
CA GLN A 8 22.56 6.79 -7.60
C GLN A 8 22.83 5.35 -7.12
N ARG A 9 23.54 5.23 -5.99
CA ARG A 9 23.72 3.97 -5.25
C ARG A 9 22.44 3.62 -4.53
N LEU A 10 21.95 2.40 -4.75
CA LEU A 10 20.97 1.75 -3.87
C LEU A 10 21.63 1.46 -2.50
N PRO A 11 20.90 1.60 -1.37
CA PRO A 11 21.45 1.31 -0.06
C PRO A 11 21.71 -0.18 0.11
N LYS A 12 22.90 -0.51 0.61
CA LYS A 12 23.25 -1.85 1.10
C LYS A 12 22.36 -2.20 2.29
N VAL A 13 21.87 -3.44 2.30
CA VAL A 13 21.32 -4.10 3.48
C VAL A 13 22.48 -4.35 4.44
N GLU A 14 22.44 -3.72 5.62
CA GLU A 14 23.37 -4.00 6.72
C GLU A 14 22.74 -5.05 7.64
N ASP A 15 23.44 -6.17 7.78
CA ASP A 15 23.14 -7.26 8.71
C ASP A 15 23.28 -6.80 10.17
N TRP A 16 22.26 -7.08 10.99
CA TRP A 16 22.35 -6.97 12.45
C TRP A 16 22.87 -8.29 13.05
N PRO A 17 23.90 -8.28 13.92
CA PRO A 17 24.44 -9.51 14.51
C PRO A 17 23.67 -9.92 15.78
N GLY A 18 23.21 -11.18 15.82
CA GLY A 18 22.77 -11.85 17.06
C GLY A 18 23.96 -12.38 17.88
N PRO A 19 23.81 -12.60 19.20
CA PRO A 19 24.93 -12.89 20.08
C PRO A 19 25.28 -14.39 20.10
N GLY A 20 26.57 -14.70 19.99
CA GLY A 20 27.15 -16.03 20.20
C GLY A 20 28.56 -15.92 20.81
N PRO A 21 29.01 -16.91 21.59
CA PRO A 21 29.94 -16.71 22.71
C PRO A 21 31.42 -16.63 22.30
N ALA A 22 32.19 -15.90 23.11
CA ALA A 22 33.63 -15.71 22.98
C ALA A 22 34.44 -16.95 23.41
N PRO A 23 35.65 -17.12 22.86
CA PRO A 23 36.76 -17.64 23.64
C PRO A 23 37.98 -16.70 23.65
N ILE A 24 38.71 -16.86 24.73
CA ILE A 24 39.83 -16.08 25.27
C ILE A 24 41.14 -16.41 24.53
N GLY A 25 42.00 -15.40 24.31
CA GLY A 25 43.40 -15.58 23.89
C GLY A 25 44.18 -14.26 23.86
N SER A 26 45.13 -14.11 24.80
CA SER A 26 45.95 -12.92 25.07
C SER A 26 47.08 -12.67 24.04
N PRO A 27 47.71 -11.47 24.03
CA PRO A 27 48.48 -10.96 22.90
C PRO A 27 50.01 -11.16 23.04
N SER A 28 50.74 -11.06 21.93
CA SER A 28 52.18 -10.81 21.95
C SER A 28 52.55 -9.57 21.12
N TYR A 29 53.35 -8.72 21.74
CA TYR A 29 53.88 -7.46 21.25
C TYR A 29 55.27 -7.70 20.62
N SER A 30 55.58 -7.02 19.51
CA SER A 30 56.96 -6.63 19.19
C SER A 30 57.01 -5.33 18.37
N ASN A 31 57.51 -4.29 19.05
CA ASN A 31 58.07 -3.01 18.57
C ASN A 31 59.17 -3.23 17.50
N THR A 32 59.55 -2.38 16.54
CA THR A 32 59.66 -0.90 16.31
C THR A 32 60.37 -0.70 14.93
N PRO A 33 60.80 0.49 14.41
CA PRO A 33 60.35 1.90 14.52
C PRO A 33 60.32 2.74 13.20
N LYS A 34 59.57 3.86 13.24
CA LYS A 34 59.76 5.23 12.68
C LYS A 34 60.28 5.47 11.24
N LYS A 35 59.51 6.28 10.48
CA LYS A 35 59.87 7.68 10.10
C LYS A 35 58.69 8.47 9.52
N ARG A 36 58.56 9.73 9.99
CA ARG A 36 57.60 10.76 9.58
C ARG A 36 58.14 11.58 8.40
N TRP A 37 57.27 11.97 7.47
CA TRP A 37 57.37 13.21 6.70
C TRP A 37 55.95 13.82 6.52
N PHE A 38 55.78 15.05 7.00
CA PHE A 38 54.70 15.99 6.63
C PHE A 38 55.02 16.50 5.20
N GLY A 39 54.10 16.97 4.35
CA GLY A 39 52.68 17.26 4.45
C GLY A 39 52.35 18.26 3.32
N PHE A 40 51.35 17.97 2.48
CA PHE A 40 50.76 18.93 1.52
C PHE A 40 49.32 18.54 1.10
N LEU A 41 48.60 17.76 1.92
CA LEU A 41 47.24 17.33 1.60
C LEU A 41 46.10 18.32 1.98
N PRO A 42 46.23 19.26 2.96
CA PRO A 42 45.07 20.06 3.37
C PRO A 42 44.81 21.29 2.48
N LEU A 43 45.75 21.70 1.61
CA LEU A 43 45.50 22.83 0.69
C LEU A 43 44.74 22.43 -0.58
N PHE A 44 44.89 21.18 -1.05
CA PHE A 44 44.21 20.71 -2.26
C PHE A 44 42.71 20.44 -2.03
N VAL A 45 42.32 20.03 -0.82
CA VAL A 45 40.92 19.77 -0.48
C VAL A 45 40.12 21.08 -0.35
N ALA A 46 40.73 22.16 0.15
CA ALA A 46 40.05 23.44 0.28
C ALA A 46 39.75 24.13 -1.07
N LEU A 47 40.64 23.98 -2.06
CA LEU A 47 40.41 24.55 -3.41
C LEU A 47 39.34 23.79 -4.21
N VAL A 48 39.21 22.48 -4.01
CA VAL A 48 38.14 21.68 -4.64
C VAL A 48 36.76 22.04 -4.04
N VAL A 49 36.70 22.26 -2.73
CA VAL A 49 35.44 22.63 -2.04
C VAL A 49 34.98 24.05 -2.40
N LEU A 50 35.90 25.01 -2.60
CA LEU A 50 35.53 26.36 -3.02
C LEU A 50 35.16 26.44 -4.52
N GLY A 51 35.70 25.56 -5.36
CA GLY A 51 35.31 25.44 -6.78
C GLY A 51 33.91 24.86 -6.98
N GLU A 52 33.48 23.90 -6.16
CA GLU A 52 32.13 23.33 -6.25
C GLU A 52 31.03 24.23 -5.68
N ILE A 53 31.34 25.05 -4.66
CA ILE A 53 30.39 26.03 -4.11
C ILE A 53 30.13 27.18 -5.11
N ALA A 54 31.11 27.53 -5.96
CA ALA A 54 30.92 28.54 -7.01
C ALA A 54 30.19 28.00 -8.26
N PHE A 55 30.14 26.68 -8.48
CA PHE A 55 29.45 26.05 -9.62
C PHE A 55 27.97 25.73 -9.33
N LEU A 56 27.57 25.64 -8.06
CA LEU A 56 26.16 25.52 -7.66
C LEU A 56 25.39 26.85 -7.63
N GLY A 57 26.05 27.97 -7.94
CA GLY A 57 25.46 29.32 -7.96
C GLY A 57 24.86 29.76 -9.31
N ARG A 58 24.79 28.89 -10.32
CA ARG A 58 24.26 29.24 -11.66
C ARG A 58 23.47 28.10 -12.32
N LEU A 59 22.46 27.57 -11.63
CA LEU A 59 21.33 26.89 -12.26
C LEU A 59 20.05 27.43 -11.63
N ASP A 60 19.35 28.24 -12.42
CA ASP A 60 18.10 28.90 -12.07
C ASP A 60 16.98 27.86 -11.84
N MET A 61 16.74 27.54 -10.58
CA MET A 61 15.61 26.75 -10.08
C MET A 61 14.53 27.65 -9.44
N ALA A 62 14.53 28.95 -9.73
CA ALA A 62 13.61 29.90 -9.08
C ALA A 62 12.18 29.83 -9.63
N LYS A 63 11.94 29.30 -10.85
CA LYS A 63 10.60 29.32 -11.46
C LYS A 63 9.62 28.25 -10.98
N ASN A 64 10.07 27.17 -10.34
CA ASN A 64 9.18 26.11 -9.85
C ASN A 64 8.87 26.21 -8.36
N VAL A 65 9.74 26.85 -7.57
CA VAL A 65 9.55 26.99 -6.12
C VAL A 65 8.51 28.06 -5.81
N ASP A 66 8.51 29.18 -6.54
CA ASP A 66 7.53 30.25 -6.34
C ASP A 66 6.11 29.85 -6.80
N MET A 67 5.99 28.97 -7.81
CA MET A 67 4.69 28.44 -8.25
C MET A 67 4.11 27.42 -7.27
N VAL A 68 4.95 26.56 -6.68
CA VAL A 68 4.53 25.55 -5.68
C VAL A 68 4.21 26.20 -4.33
N ASN A 69 4.96 27.23 -3.92
CA ASN A 69 4.65 28.00 -2.71
C ASN A 69 3.39 28.86 -2.90
N SER A 70 3.18 29.46 -4.08
CA SER A 70 1.95 30.18 -4.41
C SER A 70 0.70 29.29 -4.35
N TRP A 71 0.82 28.01 -4.74
CA TRP A 71 -0.27 27.03 -4.62
C TRP A 71 -0.48 26.53 -3.19
N ALA A 72 0.60 26.32 -2.43
CA ALA A 72 0.52 25.93 -1.03
C ALA A 72 -0.16 27.02 -0.18
N ASP A 73 0.17 28.30 -0.41
CA ASP A 73 -0.43 29.44 0.32
C ASP A 73 -1.90 29.68 -0.06
N SER A 74 -2.28 29.41 -1.32
CA SER A 74 -3.68 29.50 -1.77
C SER A 74 -4.56 28.39 -1.17
N PHE A 75 -3.99 27.19 -0.92
CA PHE A 75 -4.68 26.09 -0.24
C PHE A 75 -4.85 26.34 1.28
N TYR A 76 -3.89 27.03 1.90
CA TYR A 76 -3.98 27.43 3.32
C TYR A 76 -5.03 28.54 3.56
N GLN A 77 -5.26 29.45 2.61
CA GLN A 77 -6.33 30.46 2.76
C GLN A 77 -7.73 29.88 2.60
N PHE A 78 -7.90 28.76 1.90
CA PHE A 78 -9.23 28.15 1.69
C PHE A 78 -9.72 27.35 2.90
N THR A 79 -8.81 26.86 3.75
CA THR A 79 -9.13 26.05 4.94
C THR A 79 -9.22 26.88 6.23
N ALA A 80 -8.83 28.15 6.19
CA ALA A 80 -8.88 29.08 7.32
C ALA A 80 -9.87 30.23 7.07
N SER A 81 -11.17 29.92 6.96
CA SER A 81 -12.23 30.91 7.17
C SER A 81 -13.13 30.44 8.31
N SER A 82 -12.82 30.98 9.48
CA SER A 82 -13.47 30.78 10.78
C SER A 82 -14.89 31.38 10.83
N TRP A 83 -15.81 30.66 11.45
CA TRP A 83 -17.08 31.20 11.99
C TRP A 83 -17.03 31.30 13.52
N PRO A 84 -17.75 32.26 14.13
CA PRO A 84 -17.45 32.74 15.47
C PRO A 84 -18.13 31.91 16.57
N SER A 85 -17.37 31.71 17.63
CA SER A 85 -17.78 31.22 18.94
C SER A 85 -18.78 32.17 19.62
N VAL A 86 -19.94 31.65 20.03
CA VAL A 86 -20.90 32.33 20.91
C VAL A 86 -20.85 31.66 22.29
N GLY A 87 -20.66 32.48 23.32
CA GLY A 87 -20.37 32.08 24.69
C GLY A 87 -21.59 31.69 25.54
N ASP A 88 -21.24 31.04 26.65
CA ASP A 88 -22.10 30.60 27.74
C ASP A 88 -22.91 31.73 28.39
N HIS A 89 -24.14 31.41 28.81
CA HIS A 89 -24.75 31.85 30.07
C HIS A 89 -26.15 31.23 30.27
N ILE A 90 -26.38 30.48 31.37
CA ILE A 90 -27.44 30.67 32.40
C ILE A 90 -27.82 29.38 33.18
N THR A 91 -27.66 29.52 34.50
CA THR A 91 -28.27 28.94 35.72
C THR A 91 -29.08 27.63 35.78
N SER A 92 -28.71 26.87 36.81
CA SER A 92 -29.45 25.83 37.55
C SER A 92 -30.90 26.18 37.92
N LEU A 93 -31.80 25.18 37.90
CA LEU A 93 -32.83 24.92 38.92
C LEU A 93 -33.47 23.52 38.77
N GLY A 94 -33.52 22.76 39.87
CA GLY A 94 -34.65 21.93 40.35
C GLY A 94 -35.10 20.70 39.54
N GLY A 95 -35.17 19.53 40.20
CA GLY A 95 -35.53 18.24 39.60
C GLY A 95 -37.02 17.88 39.61
N ASP A 96 -37.36 16.80 38.91
CA ASP A 96 -38.09 15.63 39.44
C ASP A 96 -38.13 14.48 38.40
N GLU A 97 -38.11 13.24 38.90
CA GLU A 97 -38.10 11.99 38.15
C GLU A 97 -39.39 11.74 37.34
N VAL A 98 -39.27 11.46 36.03
CA VAL A 98 -40.31 10.75 35.27
C VAL A 98 -39.69 9.78 34.25
N ARG A 99 -40.31 8.60 34.15
CA ARG A 99 -39.93 7.39 33.41
C ARG A 99 -39.71 7.61 31.90
N PHE A 100 -38.60 7.10 31.37
CA PHE A 100 -38.23 7.18 29.96
C PHE A 100 -39.01 6.18 29.08
N ALA A 101 -39.98 6.68 28.32
CA ALA A 101 -40.29 6.19 26.99
C ALA A 101 -39.98 7.36 26.04
N ALA A 102 -38.99 7.19 25.16
CA ALA A 102 -38.54 8.24 24.24
C ALA A 102 -39.57 8.45 23.12
N GLU A 103 -40.57 9.29 23.38
CA GLU A 103 -41.31 10.02 22.34
C GLU A 103 -40.55 11.32 22.03
N LEU A 104 -40.45 11.62 20.73
CA LEU A 104 -39.75 12.76 20.14
C LEU A 104 -40.23 14.11 20.71
N PRO A 105 -39.37 15.13 20.89
CA PRO A 105 -39.87 16.48 21.11
C PRO A 105 -40.43 17.03 19.79
N GLU A 106 -41.74 17.23 19.75
CA GLU A 106 -42.41 18.12 18.80
C GLU A 106 -41.93 19.57 18.99
N SER A 107 -40.86 19.95 18.29
CA SER A 107 -40.69 21.28 17.68
C SER A 107 -39.42 21.32 16.84
N VAL A 108 -39.36 20.50 15.78
CA VAL A 108 -38.40 20.72 14.69
C VAL A 108 -39.03 21.78 13.78
N SER A 109 -38.31 22.87 13.56
CA SER A 109 -38.61 23.85 12.51
C SER A 109 -39.02 23.12 11.23
N GLY A 110 -40.25 23.32 10.75
CA GLY A 110 -40.90 22.52 9.69
C GLY A 110 -40.29 22.57 8.28
N LEU A 111 -38.99 22.82 8.15
CA LEU A 111 -38.24 22.96 6.90
C LEU A 111 -36.97 22.08 6.83
N GLU A 112 -36.43 21.60 7.95
CA GLU A 112 -35.20 20.79 7.94
C GLU A 112 -35.48 19.38 7.39
N THR A 113 -34.63 18.85 6.52
CA THR A 113 -34.71 17.48 5.97
C THR A 113 -34.13 16.44 6.94
N CYS A 114 -34.44 15.15 6.75
CA CYS A 114 -33.79 14.10 7.53
C CYS A 114 -32.26 14.10 7.37
N GLU A 115 -31.76 14.44 6.18
CA GLU A 115 -30.33 14.45 5.87
C GLU A 115 -29.62 15.57 6.64
N GLU A 116 -30.12 16.80 6.60
CA GLU A 116 -29.59 17.94 7.37
C GLU A 116 -29.61 17.67 8.88
N TRP A 117 -30.70 17.09 9.39
CA TRP A 117 -30.80 16.71 10.80
C TRP A 117 -29.77 15.64 11.17
N LEU A 118 -29.61 14.60 10.36
CA LEU A 118 -28.62 13.54 10.58
C LEU A 118 -27.18 14.07 10.48
N GLU A 119 -26.88 14.96 9.54
CA GLU A 119 -25.55 15.59 9.43
C GLU A 119 -25.18 16.36 10.68
N ARG A 120 -26.14 17.02 11.34
CA ARG A 120 -25.89 17.70 12.62
C ARG A 120 -25.78 16.72 13.79
N GLU A 121 -26.79 15.87 13.98
CA GLU A 121 -26.94 15.07 15.19
C GLU A 121 -26.05 13.81 15.24
N ASP A 122 -25.65 13.26 14.09
CA ASP A 122 -24.75 12.09 14.05
C ASP A 122 -23.26 12.49 14.08
N THR A 123 -22.91 13.77 14.26
CA THR A 123 -21.52 14.17 14.42
C THR A 123 -20.90 13.53 15.66
N VAL A 124 -19.71 12.97 15.48
CA VAL A 124 -18.95 12.32 16.55
C VAL A 124 -17.73 13.15 16.89
N ALA A 125 -17.67 13.62 18.13
CA ALA A 125 -16.44 14.12 18.70
C ALA A 125 -15.65 12.95 19.32
N TYR A 126 -14.60 12.51 18.63
CA TYR A 126 -13.66 11.54 19.21
C TYR A 126 -12.73 12.23 20.22
N SER A 127 -12.33 11.50 21.24
CA SER A 127 -11.47 12.00 22.33
C SER A 127 -10.09 12.49 21.87
N ARG A 128 -9.58 11.96 20.76
CA ARG A 128 -8.26 12.28 20.21
C ARG A 128 -8.36 12.93 18.84
N ASP A 129 -7.84 14.14 18.75
CA ASP A 129 -7.58 14.87 17.52
C ASP A 129 -6.19 14.50 17.00
N PHE A 130 -6.12 13.70 15.93
CA PHE A 130 -4.83 13.21 15.40
C PHE A 130 -3.98 14.26 14.67
N GLU A 131 -4.53 15.44 14.37
CA GLU A 131 -3.72 16.54 13.83
C GLU A 131 -2.89 17.19 14.94
N LYS A 132 -3.50 17.39 16.10
CA LYS A 132 -2.83 17.92 17.30
C LYS A 132 -2.04 16.85 18.05
N ASP A 133 -2.58 15.64 18.07
CA ASP A 133 -2.07 14.51 18.82
C ASP A 133 -1.76 13.29 17.90
N PRO A 134 -0.66 13.36 17.12
CA PRO A 134 -0.35 12.39 16.07
C PRO A 134 -0.09 10.98 16.60
N ILE A 135 -0.31 9.97 15.76
CA ILE A 135 0.09 8.59 16.02
C ILE A 135 1.60 8.49 16.18
N MET A 136 2.06 7.88 17.26
CA MET A 136 3.46 7.70 17.60
C MET A 136 3.86 6.24 17.42
N VAL A 137 4.80 5.96 16.52
CA VAL A 137 5.35 4.62 16.29
C VAL A 137 6.84 4.59 16.62
N ASN A 138 7.23 3.72 17.55
CA ASN A 138 8.63 3.52 17.90
C ASN A 138 9.31 2.56 16.94
N GLY A 139 10.51 2.95 16.48
CA GLY A 139 11.27 2.24 15.46
C GLY A 139 10.86 2.58 14.02
N GLY A 140 11.75 2.27 13.08
CA GLY A 140 11.58 2.64 11.66
C GLY A 140 12.05 4.06 11.34
N ARG A 141 12.19 4.35 10.03
CA ARG A 141 12.51 5.69 9.51
C ARG A 141 11.25 6.31 8.92
N GLN A 142 11.15 7.63 9.02
CA GLN A 142 10.08 8.40 8.38
C GLN A 142 10.50 8.74 6.95
N ASP A 143 10.07 7.92 6.00
CA ASP A 143 10.49 8.02 4.58
C ASP A 143 9.36 8.57 3.68
N TRP A 144 8.31 9.19 4.23
CA TRP A 144 7.19 9.78 3.48
C TRP A 144 6.93 11.24 3.87
N LYS A 145 6.35 12.01 2.93
CA LYS A 145 6.13 13.46 3.08
C LYS A 145 4.86 13.81 3.85
N PHE A 146 3.77 13.08 3.61
CA PHE A 146 2.45 13.39 4.17
C PHE A 146 1.71 12.09 4.54
N CYS A 147 0.94 12.14 5.62
CA CYS A 147 0.00 11.10 6.01
C CYS A 147 -1.30 11.76 6.46
N ALA A 148 -2.44 11.19 6.06
CA ALA A 148 -3.76 11.74 6.35
C ALA A 148 -4.07 11.80 7.85
N VAL A 149 -3.39 10.98 8.65
CA VAL A 149 -3.32 11.15 10.10
C VAL A 149 -1.95 11.73 10.45
N GLY A 150 -1.90 12.66 11.39
CA GLY A 150 -0.62 13.06 11.97
C GLY A 150 0.12 11.81 12.42
N CYS A 151 1.33 11.56 11.90
CA CYS A 151 2.09 10.37 12.22
C CYS A 151 3.58 10.63 12.35
N LYS A 152 4.17 10.14 13.45
CA LYS A 152 5.57 10.37 13.80
C LYS A 152 6.25 9.05 14.15
N PHE A 153 7.42 8.84 13.55
CA PHE A 153 8.24 7.66 13.77
C PHE A 153 9.53 8.03 14.51
N GLY A 154 9.99 7.14 15.38
CA GLY A 154 11.26 7.29 16.10
C GLY A 154 11.11 7.12 17.61
N ALA A 155 12.22 7.32 18.32
CA ALA A 155 12.24 7.21 19.77
C ALA A 155 11.49 8.39 20.39
N SER A 156 10.42 8.11 21.14
CA SER A 156 9.67 9.14 21.86
C SER A 156 10.32 9.42 23.22
N THR A 157 10.71 10.67 23.47
CA THR A 157 11.07 11.15 24.81
C THR A 157 9.82 11.73 25.47
N GLY A 158 9.36 11.14 26.57
CA GLY A 158 8.28 11.71 27.40
C GLY A 158 6.84 11.28 27.08
N ARG A 159 6.60 10.45 26.06
CA ARG A 159 5.28 9.83 25.80
C ARG A 159 5.44 8.38 25.38
N LYS A 160 4.54 7.51 25.87
CA LYS A 160 4.46 6.12 25.40
C LYS A 160 3.96 6.08 23.95
N PRO A 161 4.60 5.30 23.06
CA PRO A 161 4.17 5.19 21.67
C PRO A 161 2.90 4.36 21.55
N ASP A 162 2.09 4.64 20.52
CA ASP A 162 0.90 3.86 20.18
C ASP A 162 1.28 2.47 19.66
N ALA A 163 2.43 2.34 19.01
CA ALA A 163 2.96 1.08 18.51
C ALA A 163 4.49 1.02 18.50
N ALA A 164 5.07 -0.17 18.47
CA ALA A 164 6.51 -0.39 18.37
C ALA A 164 6.85 -1.57 17.45
N PHE A 165 7.87 -1.42 16.60
CA PHE A 165 8.33 -2.51 15.74
C PHE A 165 9.18 -3.54 16.49
N GLY A 166 9.09 -4.79 16.04
CA GLY A 166 10.04 -5.86 16.37
C GLY A 166 9.82 -6.55 17.71
N SER A 167 8.91 -6.05 18.55
CA SER A 167 8.57 -6.67 19.84
C SER A 167 7.07 -6.97 19.94
N PRO A 168 6.66 -8.01 20.68
CA PRO A 168 5.27 -8.24 21.06
C PRO A 168 4.67 -7.02 21.78
N GLY A 169 3.34 -6.93 21.73
CA GLY A 169 2.60 -5.84 22.32
C GLY A 169 2.57 -5.84 23.84
N SER A 170 2.18 -4.70 24.39
CA SER A 170 1.80 -4.52 25.78
C SER A 170 0.39 -3.92 25.86
N ALA A 171 -0.15 -3.75 27.06
CA ALA A 171 -1.50 -3.19 27.25
C ALA A 171 -1.68 -1.78 26.63
N GLU A 172 -0.59 -1.00 26.52
CA GLU A 172 -0.64 0.40 26.08
C GLU A 172 0.06 0.66 24.75
N THR A 173 0.97 -0.22 24.31
CA THR A 173 1.72 -0.08 23.06
C THR A 173 1.54 -1.33 22.21
N ALA A 174 1.02 -1.15 21.00
CA ALA A 174 0.81 -2.25 20.05
C ALA A 174 2.14 -2.80 19.51
N GLY A 175 2.31 -4.12 19.52
CA GLY A 175 3.47 -4.79 18.93
C GLY A 175 3.30 -4.97 17.43
N VAL A 176 4.27 -4.51 16.64
CA VAL A 176 4.22 -4.58 15.17
C VAL A 176 5.28 -5.53 14.62
N LEU A 177 4.83 -6.59 13.95
CA LEU A 177 5.68 -7.43 13.11
C LEU A 177 5.69 -6.85 11.69
N ARG A 178 6.88 -6.57 11.15
CA ARG A 178 7.04 -6.14 9.75
C ARG A 178 8.14 -6.94 9.07
N SER A 179 7.79 -7.62 7.99
CA SER A 179 8.72 -8.42 7.19
C SER A 179 8.21 -8.57 5.77
N MET A 180 9.08 -8.51 4.77
CA MET A 180 8.73 -8.87 3.39
C MET A 180 9.22 -10.28 3.01
N GLU A 181 9.78 -11.00 3.98
CA GLU A 181 10.28 -12.36 3.79
C GLU A 181 9.18 -13.40 3.88
N SER A 182 9.35 -14.51 3.16
CA SER A 182 8.38 -15.60 3.12
C SER A 182 8.26 -16.34 4.46
N GLU A 183 7.04 -16.72 4.83
CA GLU A 183 6.76 -17.53 6.03
C GLU A 183 7.37 -18.92 5.97
N GLU A 184 7.65 -19.44 4.76
CA GLU A 184 8.35 -20.70 4.57
C GLU A 184 9.80 -20.66 5.06
N TYR A 185 10.44 -19.49 5.07
CA TYR A 185 11.80 -19.33 5.64
C TYR A 185 11.75 -18.82 7.08
N TYR A 186 10.76 -17.98 7.39
CA TYR A 186 10.61 -17.30 8.67
C TYR A 186 9.19 -17.54 9.19
N SER A 187 9.00 -18.64 9.93
CA SER A 187 7.70 -19.07 10.43
C SER A 187 6.92 -17.99 11.18
N GLU A 188 7.62 -17.05 11.83
CA GLU A 188 7.05 -15.89 12.51
C GLU A 188 6.22 -14.99 11.62
N ASN A 189 6.47 -14.98 10.29
CA ASN A 189 5.72 -14.19 9.33
C ASN A 189 4.34 -14.82 9.03
N ASN A 190 4.09 -16.05 9.47
CA ASN A 190 2.75 -16.60 9.47
C ASN A 190 1.85 -15.80 10.41
N ILE A 191 0.78 -15.22 9.87
CA ILE A 191 -0.12 -14.31 10.61
C ILE A 191 -0.63 -14.96 11.90
N GLY A 192 -1.08 -16.21 11.83
CA GLY A 192 -1.57 -16.95 12.99
C GLY A 192 -0.50 -17.18 14.06
N LEU A 193 0.73 -17.48 13.66
CA LEU A 193 1.85 -17.64 14.60
C LEU A 193 2.28 -16.29 15.21
N ALA A 194 2.34 -15.22 14.41
CA ALA A 194 2.64 -13.88 14.89
C ALA A 194 1.67 -13.44 16.00
N ARG A 195 0.37 -13.70 15.81
CA ARG A 195 -0.65 -13.47 16.84
C ARG A 195 -0.39 -14.26 18.11
N ARG A 196 -0.09 -15.55 18.00
CA ARG A 196 0.25 -16.39 19.16
C ARG A 196 1.51 -15.92 19.88
N ARG A 197 2.43 -15.26 19.18
CA ARG A 197 3.62 -14.63 19.75
C ARG A 197 3.36 -13.23 20.34
N GLY A 198 2.13 -12.73 20.29
CA GLY A 198 1.73 -11.48 20.93
C GLY A 198 1.86 -10.23 20.06
N TYR A 199 1.95 -10.35 18.73
CA TYR A 199 1.92 -9.17 17.84
C TYR A 199 0.48 -8.69 17.59
N ASP A 200 0.21 -7.41 17.85
CA ASP A 200 -1.08 -6.76 17.64
C ASP A 200 -1.33 -6.35 16.19
N VAL A 201 -0.25 -6.06 15.44
CA VAL A 201 -0.28 -5.69 14.02
C VAL A 201 0.76 -6.52 13.27
N VAL A 202 0.32 -7.17 12.19
CA VAL A 202 1.15 -7.97 11.28
C VAL A 202 1.20 -7.26 9.93
N MET A 203 2.42 -7.05 9.44
CA MET A 203 2.71 -6.38 8.18
C MET A 203 3.62 -7.27 7.34
N THR A 204 3.04 -8.07 6.44
CA THR A 204 3.80 -8.96 5.55
C THR A 204 3.39 -8.80 4.09
N THR A 205 3.98 -9.57 3.17
CA THR A 205 3.53 -9.60 1.77
C THR A 205 2.10 -10.12 1.64
N SER A 206 1.59 -10.89 2.62
CA SER A 206 0.22 -11.39 2.60
C SER A 206 -0.80 -10.25 2.57
N LEU A 207 -1.72 -10.29 1.61
CA LEU A 207 -2.84 -9.37 1.50
C LEU A 207 -3.87 -9.57 2.65
N SER A 208 -3.75 -10.67 3.39
CA SER A 208 -4.50 -10.96 4.62
C SER A 208 -3.86 -10.36 5.88
N SER A 209 -2.68 -9.73 5.77
CA SER A 209 -2.08 -8.94 6.85
C SER A 209 -2.96 -7.74 7.21
N ASP A 210 -2.83 -7.20 8.43
CA ASP A 210 -3.53 -5.95 8.80
C ASP A 210 -3.13 -4.81 7.88
N VAL A 211 -1.84 -4.74 7.56
CA VAL A 211 -1.25 -3.76 6.64
C VAL A 211 -0.27 -4.46 5.72
N PRO A 212 -0.71 -4.87 4.52
CA PRO A 212 0.16 -5.57 3.57
C PRO A 212 1.33 -4.71 3.10
N VAL A 213 2.50 -5.33 2.91
CA VAL A 213 3.74 -4.71 2.43
C VAL A 213 4.23 -5.52 1.23
N GLY A 214 3.75 -5.16 0.04
CA GLY A 214 4.08 -5.85 -1.21
C GLY A 214 5.27 -5.23 -1.94
N TYR A 215 5.82 -5.97 -2.90
CA TYR A 215 6.91 -5.53 -3.80
C TYR A 215 6.37 -4.81 -5.05
N PHE A 216 5.36 -3.96 -4.89
CA PHE A 216 4.73 -3.27 -6.00
C PHE A 216 4.35 -1.85 -5.63
N SER A 217 4.63 -0.92 -6.54
CA SER A 217 4.16 0.46 -6.49
C SER A 217 4.35 1.11 -7.86
N TRP A 218 3.52 2.11 -8.17
CA TRP A 218 3.70 2.94 -9.36
C TRP A 218 4.97 3.79 -9.30
N ALA A 219 5.43 4.15 -8.10
CA ALA A 219 6.62 4.96 -7.87
C ALA A 219 7.94 4.19 -8.10
N GLU A 220 7.99 2.90 -7.73
CA GLU A 220 9.21 2.09 -7.84
C GLU A 220 9.32 1.36 -9.18
N TYR A 221 8.18 1.01 -9.80
CA TYR A 221 8.14 0.22 -11.03
C TYR A 221 7.46 0.98 -12.15
N ASP A 222 8.22 1.29 -13.21
CA ASP A 222 7.67 1.79 -14.46
C ASP A 222 6.99 0.64 -15.24
N ILE A 223 5.87 0.16 -14.70
CA ILE A 223 5.11 -0.99 -15.22
C ILE A 223 4.58 -0.69 -16.64
N MET A 224 4.41 0.58 -17.00
CA MET A 224 3.98 1.02 -18.32
C MET A 224 5.15 1.40 -19.25
N ALA A 225 6.40 1.10 -18.88
CA ALA A 225 7.56 1.33 -19.72
C ALA A 225 7.37 0.75 -21.14
N PRO A 226 7.78 1.46 -22.20
CA PRO A 226 7.60 1.01 -23.58
C PRO A 226 8.28 -0.35 -23.85
N VAL A 227 7.57 -1.23 -24.55
CA VAL A 227 8.09 -2.55 -24.92
C VAL A 227 9.22 -2.39 -25.94
N GLN A 228 10.38 -2.98 -25.63
CA GLN A 228 11.54 -2.98 -26.53
C GLN A 228 11.51 -4.18 -27.48
N PRO A 229 12.17 -4.10 -28.66
CA PRO A 229 12.36 -5.26 -29.53
C PRO A 229 13.09 -6.40 -28.80
N LYS A 230 12.55 -7.61 -28.95
CA LYS A 230 13.12 -8.83 -28.35
C LYS A 230 14.22 -9.37 -29.26
N THR A 231 15.47 -9.01 -28.94
CA THR A 231 16.65 -9.27 -29.80
C THR A 231 17.44 -10.51 -29.41
N GLN A 232 17.20 -11.08 -28.22
CA GLN A 232 17.95 -12.25 -27.75
C GLN A 232 17.50 -13.52 -28.47
N LYS A 233 18.47 -14.41 -28.74
CA LYS A 233 18.23 -15.70 -29.39
C LYS A 233 17.60 -16.72 -28.43
N ALA A 234 17.99 -16.69 -27.17
CA ALA A 234 17.36 -17.51 -26.15
C ALA A 234 15.94 -16.99 -25.87
N LEU A 235 14.99 -17.90 -25.67
CA LEU A 235 13.59 -17.55 -25.46
C LEU A 235 13.39 -16.82 -24.12
N ALA A 236 14.08 -17.29 -23.08
CA ALA A 236 13.93 -16.77 -21.73
C ALA A 236 15.26 -16.39 -21.09
N ALA A 237 15.18 -15.54 -20.07
CA ALA A 237 16.30 -15.27 -19.16
C ALA A 237 15.94 -15.59 -17.70
N ALA A 238 16.94 -16.06 -16.95
CA ALA A 238 16.83 -16.41 -15.54
C ALA A 238 17.89 -15.68 -14.71
N PHE A 239 17.46 -15.10 -13.59
CA PHE A 239 18.32 -14.41 -12.62
C PHE A 239 18.15 -15.05 -11.24
N ILE A 240 18.57 -16.30 -11.12
CA ILE A 240 18.38 -17.11 -9.90
C ILE A 240 19.73 -17.33 -9.23
N SER A 241 19.89 -16.81 -8.00
CA SER A 241 21.14 -16.93 -7.24
C SER A 241 21.04 -17.73 -5.94
N ASN A 242 19.83 -18.06 -5.50
CA ASN A 242 19.61 -18.97 -4.37
C ASN A 242 19.25 -20.37 -4.91
N CYS A 243 20.19 -21.30 -4.93
CA CYS A 243 19.94 -22.62 -5.50
C CYS A 243 19.25 -23.58 -4.51
N GLY A 244 19.17 -23.21 -3.23
CA GLY A 244 18.54 -23.99 -2.16
C GLY A 244 17.13 -23.51 -1.82
N ALA A 245 16.34 -23.14 -2.82
CA ALA A 245 14.99 -22.64 -2.58
C ALA A 245 14.06 -23.74 -2.01
N ARG A 246 13.18 -23.38 -1.06
CA ARG A 246 12.14 -24.24 -0.49
C ARG A 246 10.94 -24.40 -1.45
N ASN A 247 11.21 -24.75 -2.71
CA ASN A 247 10.21 -25.10 -3.72
C ASN A 247 10.86 -25.88 -4.89
N PHE A 248 10.09 -26.14 -5.95
CA PHE A 248 10.53 -26.93 -7.11
C PHE A 248 11.12 -26.09 -8.26
N ARG A 249 11.52 -24.83 -8.02
CA ARG A 249 11.86 -23.90 -9.11
C ARG A 249 13.06 -24.31 -9.96
N LEU A 250 14.06 -24.99 -9.37
CA LEU A 250 15.23 -25.45 -10.12
C LEU A 250 14.88 -26.68 -10.96
N GLN A 251 14.05 -27.57 -10.42
CA GLN A 251 13.52 -28.70 -11.16
C GLN A 251 12.66 -28.23 -12.34
N ALA A 252 11.88 -27.16 -12.17
CA ALA A 252 11.14 -26.52 -13.25
C ALA A 252 12.07 -25.90 -14.32
N LEU A 253 13.14 -25.21 -13.89
CA LEU A 253 14.16 -24.68 -14.81
C LEU A 253 14.77 -25.80 -15.66
N GLU A 254 15.26 -26.86 -15.02
CA GLU A 254 15.86 -28.02 -15.70
C GLU A 254 14.87 -28.73 -16.62
N ALA A 255 13.60 -28.83 -16.21
CA ALA A 255 12.55 -29.43 -17.03
C ALA A 255 12.26 -28.55 -18.26
N LEU A 256 12.23 -27.22 -18.15
CA LEU A 256 12.09 -26.33 -19.32
C LEU A 256 13.26 -26.49 -20.31
N GLU A 257 14.50 -26.64 -19.81
CA GLU A 257 15.67 -26.90 -20.65
C GLU A 257 15.58 -28.26 -21.35
N LYS A 258 15.10 -29.31 -20.65
CA LYS A 258 14.83 -30.64 -21.24
C LYS A 258 13.78 -30.56 -22.34
N GLU A 259 12.75 -29.75 -22.13
CA GLU A 259 11.74 -29.39 -23.12
C GLU A 259 12.27 -28.47 -24.23
N LYS A 260 13.60 -28.29 -24.34
CA LYS A 260 14.25 -27.52 -25.41
C LYS A 260 13.84 -26.04 -25.44
N VAL A 261 13.45 -25.47 -24.30
CA VAL A 261 13.37 -24.02 -24.14
C VAL A 261 14.79 -23.50 -23.94
N THR A 262 15.24 -22.57 -24.78
CA THR A 262 16.56 -21.95 -24.65
C THR A 262 16.51 -20.86 -23.58
N ILE A 263 17.36 -20.98 -22.56
CA ILE A 263 17.35 -20.13 -21.38
C ILE A 263 18.76 -19.59 -21.13
N ASP A 264 18.89 -18.27 -21.08
CA ASP A 264 20.12 -17.61 -20.63
C ASP A 264 20.03 -17.35 -19.11
N SER A 265 20.86 -18.04 -18.35
CA SER A 265 20.93 -17.98 -16.88
C SER A 265 22.12 -17.14 -16.43
N TYR A 266 21.81 -15.96 -15.87
CA TYR A 266 22.78 -14.97 -15.39
C TYR A 266 23.12 -15.11 -13.90
N GLY A 267 22.19 -15.70 -13.12
CA GLY A 267 22.37 -15.94 -11.69
C GLY A 267 23.41 -17.03 -11.38
N SER A 268 23.72 -17.27 -10.11
CA SER A 268 24.69 -18.32 -9.74
C SER A 268 24.19 -19.74 -10.05
N CYS A 269 22.88 -19.95 -10.11
CA CYS A 269 22.29 -21.24 -10.48
C CYS A 269 22.24 -21.39 -12.00
N HIS A 270 22.72 -22.54 -12.51
CA HIS A 270 22.72 -22.85 -13.95
C HIS A 270 23.42 -21.79 -14.83
N ARG A 271 24.38 -21.05 -14.26
CA ARG A 271 25.07 -19.89 -14.85
C ARG A 271 25.73 -20.15 -16.21
N ASN A 272 24.94 -20.13 -17.27
CA ASN A 272 25.38 -20.39 -18.65
C ASN A 272 25.60 -19.10 -19.45
N LYS A 273 25.21 -17.95 -18.90
CA LYS A 273 25.39 -16.63 -19.50
C LYS A 273 26.17 -15.74 -18.54
N ASN A 274 27.28 -15.18 -19.03
CA ASN A 274 28.09 -14.22 -18.29
C ASN A 274 27.79 -12.79 -18.72
N GLY A 275 27.91 -11.86 -17.78
CA GLY A 275 27.82 -10.43 -18.02
C GLY A 275 27.46 -9.68 -16.75
N ASP A 276 28.14 -8.57 -16.48
CA ASP A 276 27.70 -7.60 -15.49
C ASP A 276 26.59 -6.74 -16.11
N VAL A 277 25.37 -7.28 -16.11
CA VAL A 277 24.20 -6.66 -16.73
C VAL A 277 23.26 -6.13 -15.66
N LYS A 278 22.65 -4.98 -15.93
CA LYS A 278 21.48 -4.53 -15.18
C LYS A 278 20.32 -5.45 -15.52
N LYS A 279 19.77 -6.13 -14.52
CA LYS A 279 18.76 -7.19 -14.67
C LYS A 279 17.57 -6.75 -15.54
N VAL A 280 16.91 -5.64 -15.19
CA VAL A 280 15.73 -5.17 -15.92
C VAL A 280 16.07 -4.84 -17.37
N ASP A 281 17.15 -4.10 -17.61
CA ASP A 281 17.60 -3.74 -18.96
C ASP A 281 17.85 -4.99 -19.82
N ALA A 282 18.52 -6.01 -19.26
CA ALA A 282 18.73 -7.28 -19.96
C ALA A 282 17.41 -7.97 -20.30
N LEU A 283 16.48 -8.03 -19.34
CA LEU A 283 15.16 -8.65 -19.52
C LEU A 283 14.35 -7.99 -20.66
N THR A 284 14.56 -6.70 -20.96
CA THR A 284 13.81 -6.00 -22.03
C THR A 284 13.99 -6.66 -23.41
N HIS A 285 15.08 -7.40 -23.61
CA HIS A 285 15.43 -8.03 -24.87
C HIS A 285 15.01 -9.50 -24.99
N TYR A 286 14.44 -10.09 -23.93
CA TYR A 286 13.92 -11.47 -23.93
C TYR A 286 12.41 -11.49 -24.09
N LYS A 287 11.88 -12.55 -24.73
CA LYS A 287 10.43 -12.77 -24.80
C LYS A 287 9.85 -13.15 -23.45
N PHE A 288 10.56 -14.01 -22.72
CA PHE A 288 10.14 -14.52 -21.43
C PHE A 288 11.13 -14.17 -20.33
N SER A 289 10.61 -13.91 -19.13
CA SER A 289 11.39 -13.72 -17.91
C SER A 289 10.99 -14.80 -16.90
N LEU A 290 11.95 -15.58 -16.40
CA LEU A 290 11.66 -16.59 -15.37
C LEU A 290 11.56 -15.91 -14.00
N ALA A 291 10.35 -15.56 -13.61
CA ALA A 291 10.01 -14.93 -12.34
C ALA A 291 9.78 -16.00 -11.25
N PHE A 292 10.83 -16.76 -10.94
CA PHE A 292 10.75 -17.90 -10.02
C PHE A 292 11.03 -17.48 -8.57
N GLU A 293 10.03 -17.58 -7.71
CA GLU A 293 10.13 -17.25 -6.29
C GLU A 293 10.86 -18.30 -5.48
N ASN A 294 11.26 -17.94 -4.26
CA ASN A 294 11.99 -18.81 -3.34
C ASN A 294 11.09 -19.83 -2.60
N SER A 295 9.78 -19.65 -2.66
CA SER A 295 8.74 -20.46 -1.99
C SER A 295 7.39 -20.23 -2.66
N ASN A 296 6.44 -21.15 -2.47
CA ASN A 296 5.11 -21.09 -3.09
C ASN A 296 4.05 -20.69 -2.06
N VAL A 297 4.18 -19.48 -1.53
CA VAL A 297 3.27 -18.93 -0.49
C VAL A 297 2.27 -17.98 -1.14
N GLU A 298 1.02 -18.03 -0.68
CA GLU A 298 -0.02 -17.09 -1.11
C GLU A 298 0.46 -15.64 -0.94
N ASP A 299 0.27 -14.80 -1.97
CA ASP A 299 0.73 -13.39 -2.02
C ASP A 299 2.24 -13.13 -1.92
N TYR A 300 3.07 -14.16 -1.86
CA TYR A 300 4.51 -13.97 -1.94
C TYR A 300 4.92 -13.72 -3.41
N VAL A 301 4.68 -12.49 -3.87
CA VAL A 301 5.00 -12.00 -5.21
C VAL A 301 5.98 -10.84 -5.06
N THR A 302 7.19 -11.04 -5.57
CA THR A 302 8.33 -10.14 -5.32
C THR A 302 8.70 -9.32 -6.55
N GLU A 303 9.83 -8.60 -6.47
CA GLU A 303 10.39 -7.81 -7.55
C GLU A 303 10.56 -8.63 -8.84
N LYS A 304 10.73 -9.95 -8.75
CA LYS A 304 10.93 -10.84 -9.92
C LYS A 304 9.76 -10.75 -10.90
N PHE A 305 8.53 -10.75 -10.38
CA PHE A 305 7.35 -10.65 -11.22
C PHE A 305 7.18 -9.24 -11.79
N PHE A 306 7.23 -8.20 -10.94
CA PHE A 306 7.02 -6.83 -11.39
C PHE A 306 8.13 -6.31 -12.32
N GLN A 307 9.40 -6.70 -12.13
CA GLN A 307 10.48 -6.39 -13.06
C GLN A 307 10.27 -7.03 -14.44
N SER A 308 9.59 -8.18 -14.51
CA SER A 308 9.23 -8.81 -15.78
C SER A 308 8.18 -7.97 -16.52
N LEU A 309 7.20 -7.43 -15.79
CA LEU A 309 6.21 -6.51 -16.33
C LEU A 309 6.85 -5.20 -16.82
N VAL A 310 7.74 -4.59 -16.03
CA VAL A 310 8.51 -3.39 -16.44
C VAL A 310 9.24 -3.65 -17.75
N ALA A 311 9.99 -4.76 -17.84
CA ALA A 311 10.74 -5.15 -19.04
C ALA A 311 9.87 -5.45 -20.28
N GLY A 312 8.54 -5.55 -20.13
CA GLY A 312 7.64 -5.93 -21.21
C GLY A 312 7.94 -7.34 -21.71
N SER A 313 8.28 -8.25 -20.80
CA SER A 313 8.58 -9.66 -21.08
C SER A 313 7.53 -10.51 -20.37
N VAL A 314 7.01 -11.54 -21.05
CA VAL A 314 5.96 -12.39 -20.48
C VAL A 314 6.54 -13.16 -19.29
N PRO A 315 6.02 -12.99 -18.06
CA PRO A 315 6.53 -13.69 -16.89
C PRO A 315 6.19 -15.18 -16.97
N VAL A 316 7.18 -16.04 -16.71
CA VAL A 316 6.97 -17.46 -16.42
C VAL A 316 7.23 -17.66 -14.94
N VAL A 317 6.23 -18.15 -14.21
CA VAL A 317 6.19 -18.08 -12.75
C VAL A 317 6.20 -19.47 -12.13
N VAL A 318 7.04 -19.62 -11.10
CA VAL A 318 6.95 -20.64 -10.05
C VAL A 318 6.89 -19.84 -8.75
N GLY A 319 5.80 -19.90 -7.99
CA GLY A 319 5.65 -19.05 -6.82
C GLY A 319 4.24 -19.08 -6.23
N ALA A 320 3.68 -17.92 -5.94
CA ALA A 320 2.38 -17.80 -5.29
C ALA A 320 1.27 -18.55 -6.08
N PRO A 321 0.49 -19.43 -5.43
CA PRO A 321 -0.55 -20.21 -6.10
C PRO A 321 -1.63 -19.33 -6.74
N ASN A 322 -1.82 -18.10 -6.23
CA ASN A 322 -2.79 -17.12 -6.68
C ASN A 322 -2.17 -16.00 -7.56
N ILE A 323 -1.04 -16.24 -8.24
CA ILE A 323 -0.36 -15.23 -9.08
C ILE A 323 -1.26 -14.54 -10.12
N GLU A 324 -2.34 -15.20 -10.57
CA GLU A 324 -3.31 -14.60 -11.48
C GLU A 324 -3.97 -13.32 -10.92
N ASP A 325 -4.10 -13.21 -9.58
CA ASP A 325 -4.61 -12.00 -8.90
C ASP A 325 -3.70 -10.77 -9.14
N TYR A 326 -2.42 -11.02 -9.44
CA TYR A 326 -1.38 -10.04 -9.68
C TYR A 326 -1.17 -9.77 -11.17
N ALA A 327 -1.85 -10.48 -12.07
CA ALA A 327 -1.67 -10.31 -13.50
C ALA A 327 -2.34 -9.01 -14.01
N PRO A 328 -1.68 -8.22 -14.87
CA PRO A 328 -2.30 -7.03 -15.46
C PRO A 328 -3.42 -7.35 -16.45
N CYS A 329 -3.60 -8.62 -16.83
CA CYS A 329 -4.54 -9.10 -17.82
C CYS A 329 -4.71 -10.63 -17.69
N SER A 330 -5.76 -11.15 -18.32
CA SER A 330 -5.90 -12.59 -18.52
C SER A 330 -4.90 -13.09 -19.56
N GLY A 331 -4.18 -14.17 -19.25
CA GLY A 331 -3.30 -14.87 -20.21
C GLY A 331 -1.98 -14.14 -20.54
N CYS A 332 -1.54 -13.19 -19.72
CA CYS A 332 -0.28 -12.47 -19.92
C CYS A 332 0.87 -12.90 -19.01
N LEU A 333 0.70 -14.02 -18.32
CA LEU A 333 1.76 -14.77 -17.65
C LEU A 333 1.59 -16.26 -17.93
N LEU A 334 2.64 -17.05 -17.67
CA LEU A 334 2.61 -18.50 -17.71
C LEU A 334 2.95 -19.04 -16.32
N HIS A 335 2.03 -19.77 -15.70
CA HIS A 335 2.21 -20.30 -14.34
C HIS A 335 2.53 -21.79 -14.37
N ILE A 336 3.68 -22.17 -13.84
CA ILE A 336 4.05 -23.56 -13.54
C ILE A 336 3.68 -23.82 -12.07
N LYS A 337 2.49 -24.38 -11.83
CA LYS A 337 1.98 -24.64 -10.46
C LYS A 337 2.61 -25.87 -9.85
N LYS A 338 2.98 -26.82 -10.71
CA LYS A 338 3.62 -28.09 -10.38
C LYS A 338 4.46 -28.56 -11.57
N LEU A 339 5.31 -29.56 -11.36
CA LEU A 339 6.27 -30.01 -12.39
C LEU A 339 5.59 -30.59 -13.63
N GLU A 340 4.39 -31.16 -13.49
CA GLU A 340 3.63 -31.71 -14.60
C GLU A 340 3.14 -30.64 -15.58
N ASP A 341 3.13 -29.37 -15.17
CA ASP A 341 2.69 -28.26 -16.03
C ASP A 341 3.80 -27.83 -17.01
N VAL A 342 5.07 -28.20 -16.75
CA VAL A 342 6.24 -27.67 -17.49
C VAL A 342 6.15 -27.94 -18.98
N GLU A 343 5.76 -29.14 -19.40
CA GLU A 343 5.64 -29.50 -20.82
C GLU A 343 4.63 -28.59 -21.53
N SER A 344 3.47 -28.38 -20.91
CA SER A 344 2.40 -27.53 -21.45
C SER A 344 2.82 -26.06 -21.53
N VAL A 345 3.55 -25.58 -20.52
CA VAL A 345 4.10 -24.22 -20.47
C VAL A 345 5.20 -24.05 -21.52
N ALA A 346 6.12 -25.00 -21.67
CA ALA A 346 7.16 -24.99 -22.69
C ALA A 346 6.57 -24.96 -24.10
N LYS A 347 5.52 -25.76 -24.34
CA LYS A 347 4.77 -25.74 -25.61
C LYS A 347 4.17 -24.36 -25.88
N THR A 348 3.60 -23.73 -24.86
CA THR A 348 3.02 -22.38 -24.97
C THR A 348 4.10 -21.33 -25.23
N MET A 349 5.24 -21.41 -24.55
CA MET A 349 6.39 -20.52 -24.77
C MET A 349 6.87 -20.58 -26.22
N LYS A 350 7.03 -21.79 -26.77
CA LYS A 350 7.43 -21.99 -28.19
C LYS A 350 6.38 -21.44 -29.16
N HIS A 351 5.09 -21.74 -28.91
CA HIS A 351 4.00 -21.23 -29.74
C HIS A 351 4.00 -19.69 -29.79
N LEU A 352 4.07 -19.03 -28.64
CA LEU A 352 4.16 -17.58 -28.55
C LEU A 352 5.46 -17.05 -29.18
N ALA A 353 6.58 -17.76 -29.02
CA ALA A 353 7.84 -17.36 -29.65
C ALA A 353 7.76 -17.35 -31.19
N GLU A 354 7.05 -18.32 -31.77
CA GLU A 354 6.87 -18.50 -33.21
C GLU A 354 5.70 -17.69 -33.80
N ASN A 355 4.77 -17.22 -32.96
CA ASN A 355 3.59 -16.46 -33.38
C ASN A 355 3.62 -15.02 -32.82
N PRO A 356 4.09 -14.03 -33.59
CA PRO A 356 4.14 -12.64 -33.16
C PRO A 356 2.79 -12.05 -32.74
N SER A 357 1.69 -12.45 -33.39
CA SER A 357 0.35 -11.95 -33.06
C SER A 357 -0.08 -12.44 -31.66
N ALA A 358 0.07 -13.73 -31.39
CA ALA A 358 -0.25 -14.31 -30.09
C ALA A 358 0.64 -13.74 -28.96
N TYR A 359 1.94 -13.55 -29.25
CA TYR A 359 2.85 -12.90 -28.29
C TYR A 359 2.45 -11.46 -28.00
N ASN A 360 2.14 -10.67 -29.04
CA ASN A 360 1.72 -9.28 -28.86
C ASN A 360 0.41 -9.17 -28.08
N GLN A 361 -0.51 -10.13 -28.24
CA GLN A 361 -1.72 -10.19 -27.44
C GLN A 361 -1.43 -10.36 -25.94
N SER A 362 -0.35 -11.07 -25.57
CA SER A 362 0.10 -11.21 -24.17
C SER A 362 0.65 -9.91 -23.57
N LEU A 363 1.05 -8.95 -24.40
CA LEU A 363 1.57 -7.64 -23.98
C LEU A 363 0.63 -6.47 -24.31
N ARG A 364 -0.57 -6.75 -24.82
CA ARG A 364 -1.52 -5.73 -25.28
C ARG A 364 -1.89 -4.71 -24.19
N TRP A 365 -1.93 -5.17 -22.94
CA TRP A 365 -2.15 -4.35 -21.75
C TRP A 365 -1.13 -3.20 -21.58
N LYS A 366 0.08 -3.30 -22.14
CA LYS A 366 1.06 -2.21 -22.16
C LYS A 366 0.60 -0.99 -22.97
N PHE A 367 -0.36 -1.18 -23.88
CA PHE A 367 -0.88 -0.14 -24.75
C PHE A 367 -2.29 0.29 -24.35
N GLU A 368 -3.14 -0.68 -23.97
CA GLU A 368 -4.55 -0.41 -23.60
C GLU A 368 -4.73 -0.06 -22.12
N GLY A 369 -3.71 -0.34 -21.31
CA GLY A 369 -3.77 -0.27 -19.85
C GLY A 369 -4.07 -1.64 -19.22
N PRO A 370 -3.68 -1.83 -17.94
CA PRO A 370 -3.96 -3.04 -17.20
C PRO A 370 -5.42 -3.09 -16.72
N SER A 371 -5.85 -4.28 -16.30
CA SER A 371 -7.17 -4.52 -15.72
C SER A 371 -7.43 -3.65 -14.48
N ASP A 372 -8.71 -3.41 -14.19
CA ASP A 372 -9.12 -2.68 -12.99
C ASP A 372 -8.71 -3.39 -11.70
N SER A 373 -8.70 -4.73 -11.69
CA SER A 373 -8.21 -5.50 -10.54
C SER A 373 -6.73 -5.25 -10.27
N PHE A 374 -5.92 -5.22 -11.33
CA PHE A 374 -4.49 -4.91 -11.21
C PHE A 374 -4.27 -3.47 -10.74
N LYS A 375 -4.99 -2.51 -11.30
CA LYS A 375 -4.92 -1.11 -10.83
C LYS A 375 -5.26 -1.00 -9.35
N ALA A 376 -6.41 -1.57 -8.93
CA ALA A 376 -6.84 -1.57 -7.53
C ALA A 376 -5.82 -2.22 -6.58
N LEU A 377 -5.11 -3.25 -7.03
CA LEU A 377 -4.03 -3.88 -6.27
C LEU A 377 -2.85 -2.92 -6.11
N VAL A 378 -2.32 -2.38 -7.20
CA VAL A 378 -1.11 -1.53 -7.18
C VAL A 378 -1.36 -0.18 -6.51
N ASP A 379 -2.57 0.37 -6.65
CA ASP A 379 -2.97 1.63 -6.00
C ASP A 379 -2.92 1.57 -4.48
N MET A 380 -2.96 0.39 -3.87
CA MET A 380 -2.74 0.23 -2.43
C MET A 380 -1.40 0.85 -1.99
N ALA A 381 -0.39 0.82 -2.85
CA ALA A 381 0.92 1.37 -2.58
C ALA A 381 1.01 2.90 -2.81
N ALA A 382 -0.04 3.54 -3.33
CA ALA A 382 -0.11 5.00 -3.42
C ALA A 382 -0.05 5.66 -2.03
N VAL A 383 -0.47 4.93 -0.99
CA VAL A 383 -0.23 5.30 0.40
C VAL A 383 0.88 4.41 0.96
N HIS A 384 1.98 5.03 1.36
CA HIS A 384 3.13 4.34 1.94
C HIS A 384 2.71 3.44 3.11
N SER A 385 3.26 2.22 3.18
CA SER A 385 2.87 1.18 4.15
C SER A 385 2.93 1.66 5.60
N SER A 386 3.87 2.56 5.92
CA SER A 386 4.00 3.15 7.25
C SER A 386 2.88 4.15 7.56
N CYS A 387 2.39 4.91 6.58
CA CYS A 387 1.20 5.74 6.78
C CYS A 387 -0.07 4.88 6.92
N ARG A 388 -0.18 3.80 6.13
CA ARG A 388 -1.28 2.82 6.28
C ARG A 388 -1.30 2.18 7.67
N LEU A 389 -0.13 1.93 8.29
CA LEU A 389 -0.04 1.54 9.70
C LEU A 389 -0.64 2.59 10.63
N CYS A 390 -0.32 3.88 10.45
CA CYS A 390 -0.90 4.94 11.28
C CYS A 390 -2.42 5.02 11.13
N ILE A 391 -2.93 4.93 9.90
CA ILE A 391 -4.38 4.93 9.61
C ILE A 391 -5.05 3.73 10.27
N HIS A 392 -4.43 2.55 10.21
CA HIS A 392 -4.90 1.34 10.88
C HIS A 392 -4.97 1.53 12.41
N LEU A 393 -3.91 2.07 13.02
CA LEU A 393 -3.86 2.34 14.46
C LEU A 393 -4.91 3.37 14.88
N ALA A 394 -5.01 4.49 14.15
CA ALA A 394 -6.00 5.53 14.41
C ALA A 394 -7.44 5.00 14.29
N THR A 395 -7.72 4.17 13.28
CA THR A 395 -9.02 3.51 13.09
C THR A 395 -9.33 2.61 14.29
N ARG A 396 -8.37 1.78 14.74
CA ARG A 396 -8.58 0.92 15.91
C ARG A 396 -8.76 1.69 17.22
N ILE A 397 -8.13 2.86 17.37
CA ILE A 397 -8.34 3.74 18.52
C ILE A 397 -9.79 4.23 18.54
N GLN A 398 -10.29 4.76 17.43
CA GLN A 398 -11.68 5.22 17.31
C GLN A 398 -12.68 4.08 17.53
N GLU A 399 -12.47 2.90 16.93
CA GLU A 399 -13.35 1.74 17.12
C GLU A 399 -13.42 1.27 18.58
N ARG A 400 -12.31 1.35 19.33
CA ARG A 400 -12.29 1.02 20.76
C ARG A 400 -13.07 2.05 21.58
N GLU A 401 -12.99 3.32 21.21
CA GLU A 401 -13.75 4.39 21.86
C GLU A 401 -15.26 4.21 21.66
N GLU A 402 -15.67 3.90 20.43
CA GLU A 402 -17.06 3.58 20.09
C GLU A 402 -17.59 2.37 20.86
N LYS A 403 -16.79 1.29 20.94
CA LYS A 403 -17.17 0.06 21.66
C LYS A 403 -17.24 0.20 23.17
N LYS A 404 -16.52 1.15 23.77
CA LYS A 404 -16.57 1.41 25.22
C LYS A 404 -17.91 1.99 25.69
N ASN A 405 -18.87 2.14 24.78
CA ASN A 405 -20.27 2.45 25.05
C ASN A 405 -20.43 3.72 25.90
N SER A 406 -19.69 4.78 25.53
CA SER A 406 -19.99 6.11 26.07
C SER A 406 -21.43 6.44 25.69
N THR A 407 -22.16 7.13 26.56
CA THR A 407 -23.56 7.49 26.31
C THR A 407 -23.75 8.29 25.02
N ALA A 408 -22.69 8.92 24.50
CA ALA A 408 -22.71 9.64 23.23
C ALA A 408 -22.78 8.68 22.03
N PHE A 409 -21.97 7.61 22.00
CA PHE A 409 -21.95 6.66 20.89
C PHE A 409 -23.18 5.74 20.88
N ALA A 410 -23.67 5.36 22.05
CA ALA A 410 -24.85 4.50 22.19
C ALA A 410 -26.15 5.18 21.73
N LYS A 411 -26.19 6.52 21.75
CA LYS A 411 -27.38 7.32 21.45
C LYS A 411 -27.40 7.91 20.04
N ARG A 412 -26.42 7.57 19.19
CA ARG A 412 -26.35 8.10 17.84
C ARG A 412 -27.60 7.70 17.04
N PRO A 413 -28.31 8.65 16.42
CA PRO A 413 -29.55 8.34 15.72
C PRO A 413 -29.31 7.41 14.53
N CYS A 414 -28.25 7.62 13.73
CA CYS A 414 -27.85 6.83 12.56
C CYS A 414 -28.90 6.67 11.44
N LYS A 415 -30.13 7.11 11.68
CA LYS A 415 -31.28 7.07 10.78
C LYS A 415 -32.34 8.06 11.25
N CYS A 416 -33.14 8.54 10.32
CA CYS A 416 -34.27 9.44 10.56
C CYS A 416 -35.50 8.90 9.84
N SER A 417 -36.63 8.81 10.53
CA SER A 417 -37.89 8.31 9.98
C SER A 417 -38.93 9.43 9.93
N ARG A 418 -39.54 9.64 8.76
CA ARG A 418 -40.66 10.56 8.54
C ARG A 418 -41.75 9.84 7.77
N GLY A 419 -42.88 9.58 8.43
CA GLY A 419 -43.95 8.75 7.87
C GLY A 419 -43.44 7.33 7.58
N SER A 420 -43.67 6.84 6.37
CA SER A 420 -43.21 5.50 5.93
C SER A 420 -41.77 5.45 5.43
N GLN A 421 -41.09 6.60 5.33
CA GLN A 421 -39.75 6.68 4.77
C GLN A 421 -38.71 6.77 5.90
N THR A 422 -37.67 5.96 5.80
CA THR A 422 -36.49 6.05 6.67
C THR A 422 -35.27 6.40 5.82
N VAL A 423 -34.49 7.37 6.28
CA VAL A 423 -33.18 7.71 5.72
C VAL A 423 -32.12 7.14 6.66
N TYR A 424 -31.21 6.35 6.12
CA TYR A 424 -30.07 5.77 6.81
C TYR A 424 -28.83 6.62 6.57
N HIS A 425 -28.10 6.91 7.64
CA HIS A 425 -26.82 7.59 7.58
C HIS A 425 -25.69 6.56 7.56
N ILE A 426 -24.89 6.59 6.49
CA ILE A 426 -23.73 5.72 6.32
C ILE A 426 -22.47 6.57 6.14
N TYR A 427 -21.34 6.01 6.57
CA TYR A 427 -20.04 6.67 6.50
C TYR A 427 -19.17 5.96 5.48
N VAL A 428 -18.57 6.71 4.56
CA VAL A 428 -17.77 6.13 3.48
C VAL A 428 -16.45 6.87 3.35
N ARG A 429 -15.33 6.13 3.27
CA ARG A 429 -14.02 6.71 2.94
C ARG A 429 -13.36 5.98 1.78
N GLU A 430 -12.54 6.68 1.02
CA GLU A 430 -11.62 6.00 0.09
C GLU A 430 -10.60 5.19 0.88
N ARG A 431 -10.34 3.94 0.46
CA ARG A 431 -9.31 3.09 1.08
C ARG A 431 -7.96 3.82 1.04
N GLY A 432 -7.27 3.90 2.18
CA GLY A 432 -6.02 4.65 2.32
C GLY A 432 -6.19 6.10 2.77
N ARG A 433 -7.43 6.60 2.89
CA ARG A 433 -7.76 7.81 3.65
C ARG A 433 -8.27 7.47 5.04
N PHE A 434 -8.27 8.46 5.93
CA PHE A 434 -8.75 8.30 7.30
C PHE A 434 -10.16 8.85 7.50
N ASN A 435 -10.39 10.09 7.07
CA ASN A 435 -11.67 10.80 7.22
C ASN A 435 -12.77 10.14 6.40
N MET A 436 -13.99 10.16 6.95
CA MET A 436 -15.20 9.59 6.38
C MET A 436 -16.11 10.69 5.86
N GLU A 437 -16.79 10.41 4.76
CA GLU A 437 -17.85 11.23 4.19
C GLU A 437 -19.23 10.69 4.59
N SER A 438 -20.15 11.59 4.90
CA SER A 438 -21.56 11.27 5.11
C SER A 438 -22.26 10.96 3.79
N VAL A 439 -22.91 9.80 3.72
CA VAL A 439 -23.74 9.37 2.60
C VAL A 439 -25.10 8.90 3.14
N PHE A 440 -26.18 9.19 2.41
CA PHE A 440 -27.54 8.92 2.85
C PHE A 440 -28.25 7.96 1.90
N LEU A 441 -28.96 6.98 2.45
CA LEU A 441 -29.76 6.03 1.69
C LEU A 441 -31.20 5.96 2.21
N ARG A 442 -32.17 5.98 1.31
CA ARG A 442 -33.59 5.87 1.64
C ARG A 442 -33.99 4.39 1.76
N SER A 443 -34.96 4.09 2.61
CA SER A 443 -35.49 2.73 2.82
C SER A 443 -36.10 2.11 1.55
N SER A 444 -36.55 2.94 0.60
CA SER A 444 -36.97 2.54 -0.74
C SER A 444 -35.83 2.02 -1.60
N ASP A 445 -34.61 2.52 -1.38
CA ASP A 445 -33.46 2.40 -2.28
C ASP A 445 -32.26 1.74 -1.58
N LEU A 446 -32.52 0.78 -0.69
CA LEU A 446 -31.47 -0.04 -0.08
C LEU A 446 -30.99 -1.13 -1.05
N THR A 447 -30.33 -0.70 -2.12
CA THR A 447 -29.71 -1.56 -3.14
C THR A 447 -28.22 -1.26 -3.28
N LEU A 448 -27.46 -2.22 -3.79
CA LEU A 448 -26.03 -2.04 -4.07
C LEU A 448 -25.78 -0.99 -5.15
N GLU A 449 -26.71 -0.84 -6.10
CA GLU A 449 -26.64 0.19 -7.14
C GLU A 449 -26.84 1.58 -6.54
N ALA A 450 -27.85 1.76 -5.69
CA ALA A 450 -28.09 3.02 -5.00
C ALA A 450 -26.92 3.41 -4.09
N LEU A 451 -26.32 2.45 -3.37
CA LEU A 451 -25.09 2.70 -2.61
C LEU A 451 -23.96 3.25 -3.51
N ARG A 452 -23.70 2.60 -4.64
CA ARG A 452 -22.64 3.04 -5.57
C ARG A 452 -22.94 4.43 -6.14
N ALA A 453 -24.19 4.70 -6.51
CA ALA A 453 -24.61 5.99 -7.03
C ALA A 453 -24.43 7.10 -5.98
N ALA A 454 -24.90 6.88 -4.74
CA ALA A 454 -24.78 7.85 -3.66
C ALA A 454 -23.32 8.12 -3.28
N VAL A 455 -22.47 7.08 -3.26
CA VAL A 455 -21.01 7.25 -3.06
C VAL A 455 -20.39 8.08 -4.18
N LEU A 456 -20.72 7.79 -5.44
CA LEU A 456 -20.21 8.58 -6.57
C LEU A 456 -20.66 10.03 -6.51
N GLU A 457 -21.94 10.27 -6.20
CA GLU A 457 -22.49 11.62 -6.09
C GLU A 457 -21.80 12.43 -4.99
N LYS A 458 -21.66 11.86 -3.79
CA LYS A 458 -20.99 12.53 -2.66
C LYS A 458 -19.54 12.87 -2.96
N PHE A 459 -18.78 11.91 -3.51
CA PHE A 459 -17.36 12.15 -3.79
C PHE A 459 -17.16 13.10 -4.97
N LYS A 460 -18.05 13.10 -5.97
CA LYS A 460 -18.01 14.07 -7.08
C LYS A 460 -18.36 15.48 -6.60
N SER A 461 -19.40 15.65 -5.78
CA SER A 461 -19.80 16.97 -5.27
C SER A 461 -18.73 17.58 -4.36
N GLY A 462 -18.03 16.75 -3.58
CA GLY A 462 -16.86 17.15 -2.80
C GLY A 462 -15.58 17.41 -3.61
N LYS A 463 -15.62 17.32 -4.95
CA LYS A 463 -14.45 17.44 -5.84
C LYS A 463 -13.30 16.52 -5.44
N HIS A 464 -13.64 15.29 -5.05
CA HIS A 464 -12.68 14.32 -4.54
C HIS A 464 -11.64 13.94 -5.60
N VAL A 465 -10.37 13.91 -5.19
CA VAL A 465 -9.26 13.40 -5.98
C VAL A 465 -8.81 12.05 -5.41
N PRO A 466 -8.88 10.95 -6.18
CA PRO A 466 -8.44 9.64 -5.71
C PRO A 466 -6.98 9.64 -5.28
N ILE A 467 -6.65 8.89 -4.22
CA ILE A 467 -5.29 8.82 -3.67
C ILE A 467 -4.24 8.39 -4.70
N TRP A 468 -4.62 7.60 -5.69
CA TRP A 468 -3.74 7.07 -6.72
C TRP A 468 -3.49 8.06 -7.87
N LYS A 469 -4.23 9.17 -7.96
CA LYS A 469 -4.23 10.05 -9.14
C LYS A 469 -2.84 10.62 -9.45
N GLU A 470 -2.09 11.00 -8.42
CA GLU A 470 -0.73 11.56 -8.59
C GLU A 470 0.31 10.47 -8.82
N GLU A 471 0.15 9.32 -8.16
CA GLU A 471 1.10 8.20 -8.20
C GLU A 471 1.01 7.38 -9.49
N ARG A 472 -0.19 7.23 -10.07
CA ARG A 472 -0.34 6.50 -11.33
C ARG A 472 0.42 7.19 -12.47
N PRO A 473 1.04 6.43 -13.40
CA PRO A 473 1.60 6.98 -14.63
C PRO A 473 0.55 7.78 -15.40
N ALA A 474 0.96 8.87 -16.05
CA ALA A 474 0.04 9.79 -16.74
C ALA A 474 -0.92 9.09 -17.71
N VAL A 475 -0.44 8.04 -18.41
CA VAL A 475 -1.25 7.22 -19.34
C VAL A 475 -2.41 6.47 -18.65
N LEU A 476 -2.35 6.25 -17.34
CA LEU A 476 -3.36 5.53 -16.55
C LEU A 476 -4.20 6.43 -15.64
N ARG A 477 -3.92 7.74 -15.59
CA ARG A 477 -4.65 8.65 -14.69
C ARG A 477 -6.10 8.86 -15.10
N GLY A 478 -6.43 8.68 -16.38
CA GLY A 478 -7.75 8.95 -16.93
C GLY A 478 -8.17 10.43 -16.79
N GLY A 479 -9.42 10.72 -17.15
CA GLY A 479 -10.05 12.03 -16.91
C GLY A 479 -10.49 12.23 -15.46
N ASP A 480 -11.38 13.18 -15.22
CA ASP A 480 -11.90 13.51 -13.88
C ASP A 480 -13.09 12.62 -13.47
N GLU A 481 -13.36 11.57 -14.23
CA GLU A 481 -14.45 10.65 -13.96
C GLU A 481 -14.08 9.67 -12.83
N LEU A 482 -14.83 9.75 -11.72
CA LEU A 482 -14.77 8.76 -10.66
C LEU A 482 -15.62 7.54 -11.02
N ARG A 483 -15.04 6.35 -10.82
CA ARG A 483 -15.72 5.08 -10.99
C ARG A 483 -15.42 4.15 -9.84
N VAL A 484 -16.49 3.63 -9.23
CA VAL A 484 -16.41 2.72 -8.09
C VAL A 484 -16.07 1.30 -8.57
N TYR A 485 -14.96 0.76 -8.06
CA TYR A 485 -14.57 -0.63 -8.28
C TYR A 485 -15.17 -1.58 -7.24
N ARG A 486 -15.04 -1.18 -5.96
CA ARG A 486 -15.50 -1.94 -4.80
C ARG A 486 -16.01 -0.98 -3.73
N VAL A 487 -17.05 -1.39 -3.02
CA VAL A 487 -17.52 -0.79 -1.76
C VAL A 487 -17.76 -1.95 -0.81
N TYR A 488 -17.19 -1.88 0.39
CA TYR A 488 -17.23 -2.97 1.37
C TYR A 488 -17.15 -2.41 2.80
N PRO A 489 -17.64 -3.13 3.82
CA PRO A 489 -17.56 -2.67 5.21
C PRO A 489 -16.13 -2.41 5.68
N VAL A 490 -15.92 -1.41 6.52
CA VAL A 490 -14.61 -1.14 7.15
C VAL A 490 -14.16 -2.35 7.97
N GLY A 491 -12.85 -2.61 7.99
CA GLY A 491 -12.23 -3.66 8.81
C GLY A 491 -11.81 -4.91 8.04
N LEU A 492 -12.13 -5.01 6.74
CA LEU A 492 -11.67 -6.10 5.90
C LEU A 492 -10.20 -5.94 5.50
N THR A 493 -9.49 -7.07 5.46
CA THR A 493 -8.13 -7.18 4.91
C THR A 493 -8.12 -6.84 3.41
N GLN A 494 -6.94 -6.64 2.80
CA GLN A 494 -6.91 -6.40 1.35
C GLN A 494 -7.41 -7.63 0.57
N ARG A 495 -7.01 -8.82 1.01
CA ARG A 495 -7.45 -10.08 0.39
C ARG A 495 -8.97 -10.15 0.33
N GLU A 496 -9.63 -9.89 1.45
CA GLU A 496 -11.09 -9.88 1.54
C GLU A 496 -11.68 -8.76 0.66
N ALA A 497 -11.19 -7.52 0.78
CA ALA A 497 -11.74 -6.39 0.03
C ALA A 497 -11.68 -6.54 -1.49
N LEU A 498 -10.59 -7.10 -2.03
CA LEU A 498 -10.41 -7.25 -3.48
C LEU A 498 -11.02 -8.54 -4.02
N TYR A 499 -10.83 -9.66 -3.30
CA TYR A 499 -11.02 -11.00 -3.85
C TYR A 499 -12.00 -11.88 -3.05
N GLY A 500 -12.30 -11.56 -1.79
CA GLY A 500 -13.12 -12.41 -0.91
C GLY A 500 -14.55 -11.93 -0.71
N PHE A 501 -14.73 -10.65 -0.42
CA PHE A 501 -16.01 -10.08 0.02
C PHE A 501 -16.85 -9.57 -1.15
N ARG A 502 -18.13 -9.92 -1.12
CA ARG A 502 -19.20 -9.32 -1.90
C ARG A 502 -20.52 -9.57 -1.19
N PHE A 503 -21.39 -8.59 -1.17
CA PHE A 503 -22.79 -8.82 -0.82
C PHE A 503 -23.43 -9.72 -1.89
N ASN A 504 -24.12 -10.77 -1.47
CA ASN A 504 -24.86 -11.68 -2.35
C ASN A 504 -26.25 -11.08 -2.67
N GLY A 505 -26.25 -9.88 -3.24
CA GLY A 505 -27.44 -9.15 -3.66
C GLY A 505 -27.98 -8.17 -2.62
N ASP A 506 -29.04 -7.47 -3.02
CA ASP A 506 -29.59 -6.33 -2.26
C ASP A 506 -30.23 -6.73 -0.93
N SER A 507 -30.71 -7.97 -0.80
CA SER A 507 -31.27 -8.47 0.47
C SER A 507 -30.22 -8.58 1.58
N GLU A 508 -29.02 -9.07 1.26
CA GLU A 508 -27.93 -9.15 2.22
C GLU A 508 -27.44 -7.76 2.60
N PHE A 509 -27.30 -6.86 1.62
CA PHE A 509 -26.95 -5.47 1.84
C PHE A 509 -27.96 -4.75 2.74
N ARG A 510 -29.26 -4.88 2.45
CA ARG A 510 -30.34 -4.31 3.27
C ARG A 510 -30.24 -4.78 4.71
N LYS A 511 -30.11 -6.10 4.91
CA LYS A 511 -29.95 -6.68 6.26
C LYS A 511 -28.71 -6.11 6.97
N HIS A 512 -27.61 -5.91 6.26
CA HIS A 512 -26.40 -5.31 6.82
C HIS A 512 -26.66 -3.88 7.30
N ILE A 513 -27.29 -3.03 6.48
CA ILE A 513 -27.62 -1.64 6.86
C ILE A 513 -28.58 -1.61 8.06
N GLU A 514 -29.60 -2.47 8.06
CA GLU A 514 -30.58 -2.53 9.15
C GLU A 514 -29.99 -3.05 10.48
N SER A 515 -29.00 -3.95 10.41
CA SER A 515 -28.38 -4.56 11.59
C SER A 515 -27.17 -3.80 12.14
N ASN A 516 -26.61 -2.86 11.37
CA ASN A 516 -25.42 -2.10 11.75
C ASN A 516 -25.72 -0.58 11.69
N PRO A 517 -26.23 0.01 12.78
CA PRO A 517 -26.40 1.46 12.88
C PRO A 517 -25.09 2.18 12.58
N CYS A 518 -25.16 3.27 11.80
CA CYS A 518 -23.99 4.06 11.39
C CYS A 518 -22.96 3.21 10.64
N ALA A 519 -23.42 2.34 9.74
CA ALA A 519 -22.56 1.45 8.97
C ALA A 519 -21.44 2.24 8.26
N LYS A 520 -20.21 1.72 8.37
CA LYS A 520 -19.01 2.32 7.81
C LYS A 520 -18.50 1.47 6.65
N PHE A 521 -18.20 2.11 5.53
CA PHE A 521 -17.70 1.48 4.32
C PHE A 521 -16.39 2.11 3.86
N GLU A 522 -15.59 1.30 3.18
CA GLU A 522 -14.51 1.79 2.33
C GLU A 522 -14.88 1.61 0.86
N VAL A 523 -14.41 2.55 0.04
CA VAL A 523 -14.54 2.52 -1.41
C VAL A 523 -13.16 2.48 -2.07
N ILE A 524 -13.07 1.74 -3.18
CA ILE A 524 -11.92 1.74 -4.08
C ILE A 524 -12.40 2.31 -5.42
N PHE A 525 -11.73 3.37 -5.90
CA PHE A 525 -11.94 3.96 -7.23
C PHE A 525 -10.87 3.45 -8.21
N VAL A 526 -11.18 3.30 -9.51
CA VAL A 526 -10.18 2.84 -10.51
C VAL A 526 -10.27 3.42 -11.91
#